data_AF-A0A673BPZ7-F1
#
_entry.id   AF-A0A673BPZ7-F1
#
_cell.length_a   1.000
_cell.length_b   1.000
_cell.length_c   1.000
_cell.angle_alpha   90.00
_cell.angle_beta   90.00
_cell.angle_gamma   90.00
#
_symmetry.space_group_name_H-M   'P 1'
#
loop_
_entity.id
_entity.type
_entity.pdbx_description
1 polymer ?
#
loop_
_entity_poly.entity_id
_entity_poly.type
_entity_poly.pdbx_seq_one_letter_code
_entity_poly.pdbx_strand_id
1 'polypeptide(L)'
;KTQTLSSSSVMLRYLFSDNCCNPLSMGAIKKMIEEEISGIYVLSLMIGKNVIQDTENGFFMDVNDQVSMVCAQLGAQFLRAVAQRCPTPPMKTLISVGGQHQGVYGLPRCPGESSELCDMIRKALNSGAYSALVQKHLVQAQYWHDPLNDDLYKKYSLFLADINQERVVNETYKKNLQLLEKFVMVKFLKDTVVDPVDSEWFGFLKTGQAKETETLQESVLYKEDRLGLAAMDKAGKLVFLASDGDHLQFTREWFTANLLPYLR
;
A
#
# COMPACT_ATOMS: atom_id res chain seq x y z
N LYS A 1 11.27 16.91 27.13
CA LYS A 1 12.62 16.31 27.10
C LYS A 1 12.83 15.78 25.68
N THR A 2 13.89 16.19 25.00
CA THR A 2 14.20 15.65 23.65
C THR A 2 14.65 14.21 23.82
N GLN A 3 13.87 13.27 23.31
CA GLN A 3 14.15 11.84 23.47
C GLN A 3 15.03 11.40 22.30
N THR A 4 16.30 11.11 22.57
CA THR A 4 17.23 10.56 21.58
C THR A 4 16.73 9.19 21.16
N LEU A 5 16.16 9.10 19.96
CA LEU A 5 15.70 7.85 19.37
C LEU A 5 16.89 6.90 19.16
N SER A 6 16.65 5.60 19.38
CA SER A 6 17.56 4.55 18.93
C SER A 6 17.69 4.58 17.40
N SER A 7 18.83 4.15 16.87
CA SER A 7 19.20 4.35 15.46
C SER A 7 18.30 3.63 14.44
N SER A 8 17.50 2.66 14.87
CA SER A 8 16.46 2.00 14.08
C SER A 8 15.08 2.36 14.65
N SER A 9 14.19 2.86 13.79
CA SER A 9 12.79 3.18 14.11
C SER A 9 11.89 2.55 13.04
N VAL A 10 10.80 1.93 13.47
CA VAL A 10 9.86 1.20 12.61
C VAL A 10 8.48 1.87 12.62
N MET A 11 7.76 1.68 11.53
CA MET A 11 6.70 2.55 11.07
C MET A 11 5.57 1.69 10.52
N LEU A 12 4.42 1.71 11.18
CA LEU A 12 3.25 0.89 10.88
C LEU A 12 2.06 1.79 10.53
N ARG A 13 1.26 1.32 9.58
CA ARG A 13 -0.01 1.97 9.18
C ARG A 13 -0.87 0.92 8.47
N TYR A 14 -2.15 0.90 8.82
CA TYR A 14 -3.14 0.04 8.18
C TYR A 14 -3.95 0.80 7.13
N LEU A 15 -4.55 0.09 6.18
CA LEU A 15 -5.19 0.66 4.99
C LEU A 15 -6.73 0.58 4.95
N PHE A 16 -7.35 -0.37 5.67
CA PHE A 16 -8.76 -0.71 5.50
C PHE A 16 -9.47 -1.10 6.80
N SER A 17 -10.42 -0.31 7.31
CA SER A 17 -11.29 -0.65 8.46
C SER A 17 -10.63 -0.95 9.82
N ASP A 18 -9.30 -0.98 9.93
CA ASP A 18 -8.55 -1.13 11.18
C ASP A 18 -7.78 0.16 11.51
N ASN A 19 -7.39 0.31 12.77
CA ASN A 19 -6.76 1.51 13.32
C ASN A 19 -5.35 1.24 13.86
N CYS A 20 -4.62 2.31 14.19
CA CYS A 20 -3.29 2.32 14.79
C CYS A 20 -3.02 1.29 15.88
N CYS A 21 -4.06 0.94 16.65
CA CYS A 21 -3.95 0.58 18.05
C CYS A 21 -4.77 -0.66 18.43
N ASN A 22 -5.39 -1.34 17.46
CA ASN A 22 -6.16 -2.56 17.67
C ASN A 22 -5.26 -3.67 18.26
N PRO A 23 -5.52 -4.17 19.49
CA PRO A 23 -4.67 -5.18 20.14
C PRO A 23 -4.55 -6.51 19.39
N LEU A 24 -5.50 -6.82 18.50
CA LEU A 24 -5.52 -8.08 17.72
C LEU A 24 -4.87 -7.95 16.34
N SER A 25 -4.47 -6.74 15.94
CA SER A 25 -3.90 -6.44 14.61
C SER A 25 -2.64 -5.57 14.76
N MET A 26 -2.70 -4.26 14.51
CA MET A 26 -1.53 -3.37 14.57
C MET A 26 -0.86 -3.33 15.95
N GLY A 27 -1.61 -3.50 17.04
CA GLY A 27 -1.07 -3.67 18.38
C GLY A 27 -0.30 -4.99 18.57
N ALA A 28 -0.73 -6.08 17.92
CA ALA A 28 -0.02 -7.35 17.93
C ALA A 28 1.26 -7.31 17.08
N ILE A 29 1.20 -6.73 15.88
CA ILE A 29 2.40 -6.51 15.03
C ILE A 29 3.43 -5.64 15.76
N LYS A 30 2.99 -4.51 16.33
CA LYS A 30 3.83 -3.64 17.13
C LYS A 30 4.49 -4.39 18.29
N LYS A 31 3.71 -5.15 19.07
CA LYS A 31 4.22 -5.92 20.21
C LYS A 31 5.24 -6.98 19.79
N MET A 32 5.03 -7.70 18.69
CA MET A 32 6.03 -8.67 18.18
C MET A 32 7.35 -7.97 17.81
N ILE A 33 7.30 -6.77 17.21
CA ILE A 33 8.51 -6.01 16.86
C ILE A 33 9.24 -5.52 18.12
N GLU A 34 8.52 -5.02 19.12
CA GLU A 34 9.10 -4.56 20.40
C GLU A 34 9.64 -5.71 21.27
N GLU A 35 9.12 -6.94 21.13
CA GLU A 35 9.66 -8.15 21.77
C GLU A 35 10.96 -8.66 21.09
N GLU A 36 11.04 -8.60 19.75
CA GLU A 36 12.14 -9.18 18.97
C GLU A 36 13.33 -8.22 18.72
N ILE A 37 13.15 -6.91 18.97
CA ILE A 37 14.18 -5.87 18.80
C ILE A 37 14.18 -4.92 20.00
N SER A 38 14.98 -5.25 21.03
CA SER A 38 15.11 -4.45 22.25
C SER A 38 15.54 -3.01 21.97
N GLY A 39 14.78 -2.05 22.50
CA GLY A 39 15.07 -0.61 22.38
C GLY A 39 14.68 0.04 21.04
N ILE A 40 13.95 -0.69 20.17
CA ILE A 40 13.38 -0.10 18.95
C ILE A 40 12.24 0.88 19.28
N TYR A 41 12.03 1.87 18.42
CA TYR A 41 10.84 2.73 18.48
C TYR A 41 9.86 2.33 17.38
N VAL A 42 8.63 1.94 17.75
CA VAL A 42 7.56 1.61 16.79
C VAL A 42 6.46 2.66 16.82
N LEU A 43 6.36 3.45 15.77
CA LEU A 43 5.24 4.36 15.52
C LEU A 43 4.17 3.64 14.68
N SER A 44 2.98 3.48 15.24
CA SER A 44 1.79 3.06 14.48
C SER A 44 0.91 4.29 14.26
N LEU A 45 0.64 4.63 13.01
CA LEU A 45 -0.06 5.87 12.65
C LEU A 45 -1.54 5.87 12.99
N MET A 46 -2.02 7.01 13.48
CA MET A 46 -3.44 7.36 13.60
C MET A 46 -3.76 8.58 12.73
N ILE A 47 -4.68 8.45 11.77
CA ILE A 47 -5.15 9.55 10.92
C ILE A 47 -6.39 10.18 11.55
N GLY A 48 -6.20 11.09 12.50
CA GLY A 48 -7.30 11.79 13.15
C GLY A 48 -6.98 12.13 14.61
N LYS A 49 -8.02 12.38 15.40
CA LYS A 49 -7.90 12.68 16.84
C LYS A 49 -8.17 11.47 17.74
N ASN A 50 -8.68 10.37 17.19
CA ASN A 50 -9.01 9.13 17.89
C ASN A 50 -9.17 7.97 16.90
N VAL A 51 -9.30 6.73 17.43
CA VAL A 51 -9.42 5.50 16.64
C VAL A 51 -10.68 5.40 15.77
N ILE A 52 -11.76 6.14 16.08
CA ILE A 52 -12.97 6.17 15.24
C ILE A 52 -12.66 6.96 13.98
N GLN A 53 -12.09 8.17 14.12
CA GLN A 53 -11.67 8.99 12.99
C GLN A 53 -10.58 8.32 12.14
N ASP A 54 -9.66 7.58 12.76
CA ASP A 54 -8.66 6.77 12.06
C ASP A 54 -9.31 5.73 11.14
N THR A 55 -10.34 5.05 11.65
CA THR A 55 -11.13 4.05 10.91
C THR A 55 -11.95 4.71 9.79
N GLU A 56 -12.65 5.82 10.08
CA GLU A 56 -13.46 6.57 9.11
C GLU A 56 -12.61 7.18 7.98
N ASN A 57 -11.47 7.77 8.32
CA ASN A 57 -10.54 8.35 7.33
C ASN A 57 -9.90 7.26 6.45
N GLY A 58 -9.79 6.02 6.93
CA GLY A 58 -9.42 4.85 6.11
C GLY A 58 -10.41 4.54 4.96
N PHE A 59 -11.65 5.06 5.02
CA PHE A 59 -12.63 4.95 3.93
C PHE A 59 -12.85 6.27 3.18
N PHE A 60 -12.95 7.40 3.89
CA PHE A 60 -13.57 8.61 3.34
C PHE A 60 -12.64 9.83 3.15
N MET A 61 -11.41 9.79 3.67
CA MET A 61 -10.47 10.92 3.55
C MET A 61 -9.62 10.81 2.28
N ASP A 62 -9.49 11.89 1.50
CA ASP A 62 -8.69 11.92 0.27
C ASP A 62 -7.27 11.40 0.52
N VAL A 63 -6.79 10.49 -0.32
CA VAL A 63 -5.50 9.83 -0.12
C VAL A 63 -4.33 10.80 -0.21
N ASN A 64 -4.45 11.88 -0.98
CA ASN A 64 -3.42 12.92 -1.06
C ASN A 64 -3.39 13.77 0.22
N ASP A 65 -4.54 14.04 0.85
CA ASP A 65 -4.59 14.71 2.16
C ASP A 65 -4.05 13.78 3.26
N GLN A 66 -4.40 12.49 3.24
CA GLN A 66 -3.78 11.49 4.11
C GLN A 66 -2.27 11.46 3.91
N VAL A 67 -1.78 11.31 2.67
CA VAL A 67 -0.35 11.34 2.33
C VAL A 67 0.29 12.66 2.73
N SER A 68 -0.42 13.80 2.75
CA SER A 68 0.12 15.09 3.19
C SER A 68 0.25 15.19 4.71
N MET A 69 -0.78 14.77 5.48
CA MET A 69 -0.67 14.57 6.93
C MET A 69 0.47 13.60 7.28
N VAL A 70 0.65 12.59 6.43
CA VAL A 70 1.60 11.51 6.59
C VAL A 70 3.00 11.90 6.06
N CYS A 71 3.16 12.88 5.19
CA CYS A 71 4.47 13.52 4.94
C CYS A 71 4.96 14.31 6.17
N ALA A 72 4.07 14.60 7.12
CA ALA A 72 4.42 15.10 8.45
C ALA A 72 4.43 13.99 9.55
N GLN A 73 4.13 12.71 9.25
CA GLN A 73 3.96 11.64 10.26
C GLN A 73 4.41 10.20 9.87
N LEU A 74 4.08 9.72 8.65
CA LEU A 74 4.64 8.54 7.90
C LEU A 74 4.24 7.12 8.44
N GLY A 75 3.72 6.09 7.72
CA GLY A 75 3.00 5.90 6.42
C GLY A 75 2.70 4.39 6.12
N ALA A 76 1.94 3.99 5.06
CA ALA A 76 1.89 2.62 4.41
C ALA A 76 1.20 2.59 3.02
N GLN A 77 1.90 2.13 1.95
CA GLN A 77 1.77 2.36 0.47
C GLN A 77 1.36 3.76 -0.02
N PHE A 78 0.55 4.46 0.75
CA PHE A 78 0.83 5.81 1.19
C PHE A 78 2.29 5.97 1.71
N LEU A 79 3.00 4.91 2.19
CA LEU A 79 4.49 4.87 2.33
C LEU A 79 5.16 4.99 0.97
N ARG A 80 4.71 4.25 -0.06
CA ARG A 80 5.31 4.31 -1.40
C ARG A 80 5.12 5.71 -2.00
N ALA A 81 3.93 6.29 -1.84
CA ALA A 81 3.67 7.69 -2.16
C ALA A 81 4.52 8.66 -1.33
N VAL A 82 4.71 8.43 -0.03
CA VAL A 82 5.63 9.22 0.82
C VAL A 82 7.09 9.08 0.38
N ALA A 83 7.57 7.87 0.08
CA ALA A 83 8.92 7.64 -0.41
C ALA A 83 9.14 8.39 -1.73
N GLN A 84 8.14 8.41 -2.62
CA GLN A 84 8.17 9.16 -3.88
C GLN A 84 8.09 10.69 -3.67
N ARG A 85 7.18 11.18 -2.81
CA ARG A 85 6.84 12.61 -2.66
C ARG A 85 7.68 13.36 -1.61
N CYS A 86 8.10 12.66 -0.56
CA CYS A 86 8.55 13.22 0.72
C CYS A 86 9.79 12.46 1.25
N PRO A 87 10.97 12.61 0.61
CA PRO A 87 12.18 11.83 0.92
C PRO A 87 12.91 12.22 2.22
N THR A 88 12.32 13.10 3.04
CA THR A 88 12.90 13.61 4.28
C THR A 88 11.84 13.52 5.40
N PRO A 89 12.08 12.79 6.49
CA PRO A 89 13.25 11.94 6.77
C PRO A 89 13.36 10.75 5.78
N PRO A 90 14.58 10.27 5.49
CA PRO A 90 14.79 9.23 4.49
C PRO A 90 14.27 7.86 4.96
N MET A 91 13.39 7.26 4.17
CA MET A 91 12.97 5.87 4.34
C MET A 91 14.08 4.93 3.85
N LYS A 92 14.52 4.00 4.71
CA LYS A 92 15.52 2.98 4.35
C LYS A 92 14.87 1.76 3.70
N THR A 93 13.96 1.11 4.44
CA THR A 93 13.29 -0.11 4.01
C THR A 93 11.80 0.15 3.92
N LEU A 94 11.21 -0.18 2.78
CA LEU A 94 9.76 -0.28 2.61
C LEU A 94 9.39 -1.76 2.71
N ILE A 95 8.58 -2.14 3.71
CA ILE A 95 7.92 -3.45 3.74
C ILE A 95 6.44 -3.23 3.39
N SER A 96 6.02 -3.80 2.29
CA SER A 96 4.62 -3.93 1.88
C SER A 96 4.14 -5.33 2.23
N VAL A 97 3.01 -5.43 2.92
CA VAL A 97 2.39 -6.70 3.32
C VAL A 97 0.98 -6.73 2.75
N GLY A 98 0.74 -7.53 1.71
CA GLY A 98 -0.56 -7.56 1.01
C GLY A 98 -0.91 -6.25 0.27
N GLY A 99 0.09 -5.42 -0.06
CA GLY A 99 -0.13 -4.05 -0.53
C GLY A 99 -0.37 -3.95 -2.04
N GLN A 100 -1.56 -3.48 -2.43
CA GLN A 100 -2.08 -3.47 -3.80
C GLN A 100 -1.42 -2.38 -4.66
N HIS A 101 -0.21 -2.65 -5.17
CA HIS A 101 0.64 -1.64 -5.79
C HIS A 101 0.22 -1.22 -7.21
N GLN A 102 -0.58 -2.04 -7.88
CA GLN A 102 -1.28 -1.68 -9.13
C GLN A 102 -2.78 -1.42 -8.91
N GLY A 103 -3.23 -1.24 -7.66
CA GLY A 103 -4.64 -1.07 -7.33
C GLY A 103 -5.43 -2.38 -7.33
N VAL A 104 -6.74 -2.28 -7.47
CA VAL A 104 -7.67 -3.43 -7.53
C VAL A 104 -8.73 -3.24 -8.62
N TYR A 105 -9.26 -4.36 -9.10
CA TYR A 105 -10.42 -4.42 -10.01
C TYR A 105 -11.55 -5.36 -9.50
N GLY A 106 -11.49 -5.78 -8.25
CA GLY A 106 -12.55 -6.54 -7.59
C GLY A 106 -12.94 -5.95 -6.25
N LEU A 107 -14.03 -6.48 -5.69
CA LEU A 107 -14.42 -6.30 -4.29
C LEU A 107 -14.71 -7.67 -3.64
N PRO A 108 -13.67 -8.46 -3.36
CA PRO A 108 -13.83 -9.70 -2.61
C PRO A 108 -14.24 -9.42 -1.16
N ARG A 109 -15.08 -10.30 -0.60
CA ARG A 109 -15.42 -10.47 0.83
C ARG A 109 -15.18 -9.27 1.75
N CYS A 110 -15.93 -8.19 1.51
CA CYS A 110 -15.99 -7.06 2.43
C CYS A 110 -16.46 -7.55 3.82
N PRO A 111 -15.70 -7.30 4.92
CA PRO A 111 -16.02 -7.84 6.24
C PRO A 111 -17.43 -7.45 6.71
N GLY A 112 -18.28 -8.46 6.86
CA GLY A 112 -19.73 -8.26 7.01
C GLY A 112 -20.43 -8.19 5.66
N GLU A 113 -20.67 -9.35 5.03
CA GLU A 113 -21.38 -9.51 3.75
C GLU A 113 -22.85 -9.00 3.78
N SER A 114 -23.35 -8.57 4.94
CA SER A 114 -24.64 -7.91 5.14
C SER A 114 -24.55 -6.38 5.38
N SER A 115 -23.40 -5.75 5.12
CA SER A 115 -23.16 -4.33 5.40
C SER A 115 -23.55 -3.42 4.22
N GLU A 116 -24.46 -2.46 4.48
CA GLU A 116 -24.87 -1.45 3.49
C GLU A 116 -23.70 -0.62 2.94
N LEU A 117 -22.65 -0.41 3.76
CA LEU A 117 -21.44 0.31 3.36
C LEU A 117 -20.71 -0.38 2.20
N CYS A 118 -20.52 -1.69 2.28
CA CYS A 118 -19.84 -2.47 1.25
C CYS A 118 -20.63 -2.47 -0.06
N ASP A 119 -21.97 -2.52 0.04
CA ASP A 119 -22.85 -2.48 -1.12
C ASP A 119 -22.93 -1.07 -1.75
N MET A 120 -22.81 -0.01 -0.93
CA MET A 120 -22.64 1.37 -1.37
C MET A 120 -21.30 1.56 -2.12
N ILE A 121 -20.19 1.07 -1.56
CA ILE A 121 -18.86 1.11 -2.20
C ILE A 121 -18.90 0.40 -3.55
N ARG A 122 -19.49 -0.80 -3.62
CA ARG A 122 -19.68 -1.57 -4.86
C ARG A 122 -20.49 -0.79 -5.92
N LYS A 123 -21.59 -0.16 -5.51
CA LYS A 123 -22.42 0.67 -6.42
C LYS A 123 -21.68 1.93 -6.87
N ALA A 124 -20.93 2.60 -5.99
CA ALA A 124 -20.19 3.82 -6.30
C ALA A 124 -19.02 3.56 -7.26
N LEU A 125 -18.27 2.48 -7.06
CA LEU A 125 -17.18 2.10 -7.96
C LEU A 125 -17.73 1.70 -9.35
N ASN A 126 -18.69 0.79 -9.40
CA ASN A 126 -19.28 0.30 -10.65
C ASN A 126 -20.02 1.40 -11.47
N SER A 127 -20.59 2.41 -10.82
CA SER A 127 -21.33 3.49 -11.51
C SER A 127 -20.53 4.77 -11.76
N GLY A 128 -19.38 4.95 -11.09
CA GLY A 128 -18.70 6.24 -11.13
C GLY A 128 -17.41 6.37 -10.32
N ALA A 129 -16.59 5.31 -10.20
CA ALA A 129 -15.28 5.36 -9.52
C ALA A 129 -14.46 6.60 -9.89
N TYR A 130 -14.41 6.93 -11.19
CA TYR A 130 -13.62 8.04 -11.75
C TYR A 130 -14.34 9.39 -11.78
N SER A 131 -15.51 9.51 -11.16
CA SER A 131 -16.16 10.81 -10.99
C SER A 131 -15.41 11.66 -9.95
N ALA A 132 -15.32 12.97 -10.17
CA ALA A 132 -14.58 13.87 -9.28
C ALA A 132 -15.14 13.95 -7.84
N LEU A 133 -16.40 13.54 -7.63
CA LEU A 133 -17.00 13.41 -6.30
C LEU A 133 -16.50 12.13 -5.62
N VAL A 134 -16.63 10.97 -6.28
CA VAL A 134 -16.27 9.67 -5.70
C VAL A 134 -14.75 9.58 -5.48
N GLN A 135 -13.93 10.03 -6.45
CA GLN A 135 -12.48 10.09 -6.26
C GLN A 135 -12.08 10.84 -4.98
N LYS A 136 -12.68 11.99 -4.67
CA LYS A 136 -12.29 12.83 -3.53
C LYS A 136 -12.78 12.34 -2.16
N HIS A 137 -13.77 11.47 -2.10
CA HIS A 137 -14.45 11.07 -0.85
C HIS A 137 -14.51 9.55 -0.62
N LEU A 138 -13.85 8.76 -1.47
CA LEU A 138 -13.76 7.31 -1.33
C LEU A 138 -12.34 6.84 -1.62
N VAL A 139 -11.62 6.42 -0.56
CA VAL A 139 -10.24 5.93 -0.60
C VAL A 139 -10.06 4.80 -1.62
N GLN A 140 -11.00 3.85 -1.65
CA GLN A 140 -11.03 2.71 -2.56
C GLN A 140 -11.08 3.13 -4.03
N ALA A 141 -11.72 4.25 -4.36
CA ALA A 141 -11.78 4.75 -5.73
C ALA A 141 -10.44 5.31 -6.22
N GLN A 142 -9.61 5.85 -5.32
CA GLN A 142 -8.34 6.46 -5.70
C GLN A 142 -7.28 5.43 -6.14
N TYR A 143 -7.46 4.15 -5.77
CA TYR A 143 -6.69 3.00 -6.26
C TYR A 143 -7.54 1.95 -7.00
N TRP A 144 -8.77 2.29 -7.40
CA TRP A 144 -9.50 1.51 -8.39
C TRP A 144 -8.80 1.64 -9.74
N HIS A 145 -8.53 0.51 -10.39
CA HIS A 145 -7.81 0.44 -11.67
C HIS A 145 -8.62 -0.46 -12.60
N ASP A 146 -9.24 0.15 -13.61
CA ASP A 146 -10.15 -0.51 -14.55
C ASP A 146 -9.39 -0.90 -15.82
N PRO A 147 -8.99 -2.17 -16.01
CA PRO A 147 -8.24 -2.58 -17.20
C PRO A 147 -9.12 -2.58 -18.46
N LEU A 148 -10.46 -2.61 -18.32
CA LEU A 148 -11.38 -2.48 -19.47
C LEU A 148 -11.48 -1.03 -19.96
N ASN A 149 -11.14 -0.05 -19.11
CA ASN A 149 -11.22 1.38 -19.39
C ASN A 149 -9.98 2.13 -18.89
N ASP A 150 -8.82 1.60 -19.28
CA ASP A 150 -7.48 2.06 -18.87
C ASP A 150 -7.27 3.57 -19.12
N ASP A 151 -7.69 4.10 -20.28
CA ASP A 151 -7.63 5.55 -20.57
C ASP A 151 -8.43 6.40 -19.55
N LEU A 152 -9.56 5.89 -19.04
CA LEU A 152 -10.38 6.55 -18.03
C LEU A 152 -9.68 6.50 -16.66
N TYR A 153 -9.11 5.35 -16.29
CA TYR A 153 -8.26 5.19 -15.11
C TYR A 153 -7.09 6.18 -15.11
N LYS A 154 -6.25 6.15 -16.15
CA LYS A 154 -5.06 6.99 -16.29
C LYS A 154 -5.42 8.47 -16.26
N LYS A 155 -6.52 8.87 -16.89
CA LYS A 155 -6.96 10.27 -16.95
C LYS A 155 -7.53 10.79 -15.63
N TYR A 156 -8.27 9.98 -14.87
CA TYR A 156 -9.10 10.48 -13.76
C TYR A 156 -8.77 9.95 -12.35
N SER A 157 -7.96 8.89 -12.19
CA SER A 157 -7.48 8.47 -10.85
C SER A 157 -6.64 9.60 -10.21
N LEU A 158 -7.04 10.06 -9.02
CA LEU A 158 -6.39 11.17 -8.31
C LEU A 158 -5.15 10.75 -7.49
N PHE A 159 -4.83 9.46 -7.43
CA PHE A 159 -3.71 8.94 -6.63
C PHE A 159 -2.89 7.90 -7.39
N LEU A 160 -3.46 6.73 -7.69
CA LEU A 160 -2.70 5.60 -8.21
C LEU A 160 -2.05 5.93 -9.57
N ALA A 161 -2.79 6.54 -10.50
CA ALA A 161 -2.25 6.96 -11.80
C ALA A 161 -1.21 8.11 -11.72
N ASP A 162 -1.12 8.82 -10.58
CA ASP A 162 -0.02 9.75 -10.31
C ASP A 162 1.21 8.99 -9.81
N ILE A 163 1.06 8.18 -8.74
CA ILE A 163 2.20 7.48 -8.15
C ILE A 163 2.73 6.30 -9.00
N ASN A 164 2.00 5.87 -10.03
CA ASN A 164 2.45 4.88 -11.02
C ASN A 164 2.93 5.52 -12.34
N GLN A 165 3.07 6.85 -12.40
CA GLN A 165 3.66 7.58 -13.53
C GLN A 165 2.87 7.41 -14.85
N GLU A 166 1.55 7.21 -14.79
CA GLU A 166 0.74 6.82 -15.95
C GLU A 166 0.51 7.96 -16.95
N ARG A 167 0.50 9.19 -16.45
CA ARG A 167 0.25 10.42 -17.24
C ARG A 167 1.54 11.11 -17.67
N VAL A 168 2.51 11.18 -16.76
CA VAL A 168 3.79 11.87 -16.91
C VAL A 168 4.82 11.15 -16.02
N VAL A 169 6.05 10.97 -16.51
CA VAL A 169 7.15 10.47 -15.67
C VAL A 169 7.66 11.59 -14.77
N ASN A 170 7.38 11.49 -13.46
CA ASN A 170 7.95 12.39 -12.47
C ASN A 170 9.32 11.86 -12.01
N GLU A 171 10.41 12.46 -12.51
CA GLU A 171 11.78 12.06 -12.16
C GLU A 171 12.09 12.16 -10.65
N THR A 172 11.41 13.05 -9.92
CA THR A 172 11.55 13.13 -8.46
C THR A 172 11.01 11.87 -7.78
N TYR A 173 9.87 11.33 -8.25
CA TYR A 173 9.30 10.09 -7.72
C TYR A 173 10.22 8.90 -7.97
N LYS A 174 10.73 8.77 -9.20
CA LYS A 174 11.70 7.72 -9.59
C LYS A 174 12.97 7.80 -8.73
N LYS A 175 13.60 8.98 -8.67
CA LYS A 175 14.81 9.21 -7.87
C LYS A 175 14.60 8.88 -6.40
N ASN A 176 13.49 9.32 -5.81
CA ASN A 176 13.26 9.16 -4.37
C ASN A 176 12.91 7.71 -4.00
N LEU A 177 12.14 6.99 -4.83
CA LEU A 177 11.88 5.56 -4.61
C LEU A 177 13.17 4.73 -4.67
N GLN A 178 14.10 5.11 -5.57
CA GLN A 178 15.42 4.48 -5.68
C GLN A 178 16.36 4.75 -4.49
N LEU A 179 16.02 5.67 -3.56
CA LEU A 179 16.78 5.86 -2.31
C LEU A 179 16.64 4.68 -1.34
N LEU A 180 15.53 3.93 -1.41
CA LEU A 180 15.28 2.76 -0.56
C LEU A 180 16.46 1.76 -0.65
N GLU A 181 16.97 1.32 0.50
CA GLU A 181 17.93 0.22 0.62
C GLU A 181 17.27 -1.11 0.21
N LYS A 182 16.01 -1.31 0.63
CA LYS A 182 15.17 -2.46 0.27
C LYS A 182 13.70 -2.05 0.08
N PHE A 183 13.04 -2.71 -0.86
CA PHE A 183 11.60 -2.70 -1.05
C PHE A 183 11.10 -4.14 -1.05
N VAL A 184 10.55 -4.56 0.08
CA VAL A 184 10.02 -5.90 0.33
C VAL A 184 8.52 -5.91 0.04
N MET A 185 8.05 -6.91 -0.69
CA MET A 185 6.65 -7.10 -1.07
C MET A 185 6.22 -8.52 -0.69
N VAL A 186 5.29 -8.65 0.26
CA VAL A 186 4.69 -9.93 0.65
C VAL A 186 3.38 -10.13 -0.11
N LYS A 187 3.28 -11.27 -0.80
CA LYS A 187 2.05 -11.76 -1.44
C LYS A 187 1.43 -12.90 -0.64
N PHE A 188 0.11 -12.91 -0.50
CA PHE A 188 -0.65 -14.01 0.12
C PHE A 188 -1.11 -15.01 -0.95
N LEU A 189 -0.71 -16.27 -0.84
CA LEU A 189 -0.94 -17.27 -1.89
C LEU A 189 -2.40 -17.76 -1.98
N LYS A 190 -3.22 -17.46 -0.97
CA LYS A 190 -4.65 -17.81 -0.91
C LYS A 190 -5.51 -16.57 -0.62
N ASP A 191 -5.04 -15.39 -0.98
CA ASP A 191 -5.74 -14.13 -0.70
C ASP A 191 -7.16 -14.12 -1.27
N THR A 192 -8.15 -13.82 -0.44
CA THR A 192 -9.57 -13.67 -0.82
C THR A 192 -10.09 -12.25 -0.59
N VAL A 193 -9.19 -11.24 -0.57
CA VAL A 193 -9.47 -9.81 -0.37
C VAL A 193 -8.89 -8.94 -1.50
N VAL A 194 -7.72 -9.29 -2.05
CA VAL A 194 -7.05 -8.55 -3.14
C VAL A 194 -7.34 -9.18 -4.50
N ASP A 195 -7.88 -8.39 -5.42
CA ASP A 195 -8.20 -8.83 -6.79
C ASP A 195 -7.69 -7.80 -7.82
N PRO A 196 -6.69 -8.13 -8.66
CA PRO A 196 -5.92 -9.38 -8.69
C PRO A 196 -4.85 -9.45 -7.58
N VAL A 197 -4.66 -10.64 -6.99
CA VAL A 197 -3.59 -10.96 -6.02
C VAL A 197 -2.17 -10.58 -6.54
N ASP A 198 -1.96 -10.56 -7.85
CA ASP A 198 -0.69 -10.13 -8.46
C ASP A 198 -0.33 -8.65 -8.18
N SER A 199 -1.30 -7.82 -7.79
CA SER A 199 -1.09 -6.42 -7.37
C SER A 199 -0.18 -6.30 -6.15
N GLU A 200 -0.14 -7.31 -5.28
CA GLU A 200 0.75 -7.40 -4.11
C GLU A 200 2.24 -7.49 -4.50
N TRP A 201 2.52 -7.99 -5.72
CA TRP A 201 3.85 -8.04 -6.34
C TRP A 201 3.95 -7.11 -7.56
N PHE A 202 3.14 -6.05 -7.60
CA PHE A 202 3.19 -5.00 -8.63
C PHE A 202 2.82 -5.46 -10.06
N GLY A 203 2.28 -6.68 -10.23
CA GLY A 203 1.62 -7.14 -11.44
C GLY A 203 0.15 -6.72 -11.49
N PHE A 204 -0.53 -6.91 -12.63
CA PHE A 204 -1.95 -6.55 -12.75
C PHE A 204 -2.66 -7.30 -13.89
N LEU A 205 -3.97 -7.07 -14.07
CA LEU A 205 -4.72 -7.50 -15.25
C LEU A 205 -4.22 -6.78 -16.50
N LYS A 206 -4.00 -7.50 -17.60
CA LYS A 206 -3.58 -6.91 -18.90
C LYS A 206 -4.66 -5.96 -19.44
N THR A 207 -4.27 -4.80 -19.96
CA THR A 207 -5.17 -3.79 -20.57
C THR A 207 -6.13 -4.41 -21.59
N GLY A 208 -7.38 -3.95 -21.58
CA GLY A 208 -8.46 -4.35 -22.49
C GLY A 208 -9.26 -5.58 -22.06
N GLN A 209 -8.91 -6.23 -20.95
CA GLN A 209 -9.57 -7.44 -20.45
C GLN A 209 -9.44 -7.59 -18.93
N ALA A 210 -10.15 -8.55 -18.33
CA ALA A 210 -10.18 -8.75 -16.87
C ALA A 210 -10.12 -10.24 -16.48
N LYS A 211 -9.13 -10.98 -17.01
CA LYS A 211 -8.93 -12.42 -16.72
C LYS A 211 -7.46 -12.83 -16.64
N GLU A 212 -6.64 -12.45 -17.61
CA GLU A 212 -5.21 -12.69 -17.62
C GLU A 212 -4.46 -11.58 -16.88
N THR A 213 -3.53 -11.97 -16.01
CA THR A 213 -2.58 -11.05 -15.38
C THR A 213 -1.24 -11.03 -16.14
N GLU A 214 -0.49 -9.95 -15.95
CA GLU A 214 0.92 -9.81 -16.28
C GLU A 214 1.73 -9.49 -15.02
N THR A 215 2.97 -9.97 -14.98
CA THR A 215 3.92 -9.68 -13.90
C THR A 215 4.45 -8.25 -13.98
N LEU A 216 5.06 -7.76 -12.89
CA LEU A 216 5.78 -6.48 -12.90
C LEU A 216 6.75 -6.40 -14.09
N GLN A 217 7.57 -7.43 -14.31
CA GLN A 217 8.60 -7.47 -15.36
C GLN A 217 8.01 -7.48 -16.79
N GLU A 218 6.75 -7.91 -16.96
CA GLU A 218 6.03 -7.84 -18.22
C GLU A 218 5.36 -6.46 -18.45
N SER A 219 5.10 -5.70 -17.41
CA SER A 219 4.43 -4.40 -17.52
C SER A 219 5.26 -3.32 -18.23
N VAL A 220 4.55 -2.36 -18.84
CA VAL A 220 5.16 -1.14 -19.43
C VAL A 220 5.91 -0.32 -18.38
N LEU A 221 5.36 -0.25 -17.15
CA LEU A 221 5.95 0.44 -16.00
C LEU A 221 7.39 0.00 -15.70
N TYR A 222 7.67 -1.30 -15.81
CA TYR A 222 9.00 -1.88 -15.63
C TYR A 222 9.86 -1.77 -16.90
N LYS A 223 9.29 -2.07 -18.07
CA LYS A 223 10.01 -2.06 -19.36
C LYS A 223 10.54 -0.68 -19.75
N GLU A 224 9.79 0.38 -19.42
CA GLU A 224 10.22 1.79 -19.56
C GLU A 224 10.89 2.35 -18.28
N ASP A 225 10.99 1.54 -17.22
CA ASP A 225 11.58 1.88 -15.92
C ASP A 225 11.02 3.20 -15.31
N ARG A 226 9.73 3.51 -15.51
CA ARG A 226 9.16 4.84 -15.17
C ARG A 226 9.27 5.21 -13.69
N LEU A 227 9.28 4.19 -12.81
CA LEU A 227 9.50 4.33 -11.36
C LEU A 227 10.92 3.98 -10.90
N GLY A 228 11.80 3.53 -11.80
CA GLY A 228 13.12 3.03 -11.41
C GLY A 228 13.16 1.59 -10.92
N LEU A 229 12.05 0.85 -11.05
CA LEU A 229 11.87 -0.50 -10.53
C LEU A 229 12.78 -1.53 -11.21
N ALA A 230 13.07 -1.41 -12.50
CA ALA A 230 13.97 -2.34 -13.20
C ALA A 230 15.44 -2.12 -12.79
N ALA A 231 15.82 -0.88 -12.52
CA ALA A 231 17.11 -0.57 -11.91
C ALA A 231 17.19 -1.05 -10.44
N MET A 232 16.09 -1.00 -9.68
CA MET A 232 16.02 -1.56 -8.32
C MET A 232 16.09 -3.09 -8.30
N ASP A 233 15.39 -3.78 -9.19
CA ASP A 233 15.40 -5.24 -9.31
C ASP A 233 16.81 -5.74 -9.67
N LYS A 234 17.42 -5.14 -10.71
CA LYS A 234 18.80 -5.40 -11.12
C LYS A 234 19.84 -5.11 -10.01
N ALA A 235 19.54 -4.18 -9.11
CA ALA A 235 20.38 -3.87 -7.95
C ALA A 235 20.08 -4.76 -6.71
N GLY A 236 19.16 -5.74 -6.83
CA GLY A 236 18.73 -6.60 -5.72
C GLY A 236 18.02 -5.83 -4.60
N LYS A 237 17.43 -4.66 -4.89
CA LYS A 237 16.68 -3.85 -3.93
C LYS A 237 15.24 -4.33 -3.73
N LEU A 238 14.62 -4.85 -4.79
CA LEU A 238 13.30 -5.51 -4.68
C LEU A 238 13.46 -6.88 -4.00
N VAL A 239 12.48 -7.24 -3.16
CA VAL A 239 12.40 -8.55 -2.51
C VAL A 239 10.96 -9.02 -2.57
N PHE A 240 10.73 -10.20 -3.17
CA PHE A 240 9.42 -10.81 -3.32
C PHE A 240 9.29 -11.98 -2.33
N LEU A 241 8.38 -11.85 -1.35
CA LEU A 241 8.11 -12.85 -0.32
C LEU A 241 6.69 -13.39 -0.46
N ALA A 242 6.44 -14.63 -0.07
CA ALA A 242 5.12 -15.25 -0.11
C ALA A 242 4.74 -15.91 1.22
N SER A 243 3.47 -15.76 1.63
CA SER A 243 2.87 -16.49 2.75
C SER A 243 1.78 -17.44 2.25
N ASP A 244 1.72 -18.66 2.79
CA ASP A 244 0.72 -19.66 2.42
C ASP A 244 -0.60 -19.50 3.21
N GLY A 245 -1.16 -18.29 3.18
CA GLY A 245 -2.40 -17.91 3.88
C GLY A 245 -3.31 -17.01 3.04
N ASP A 246 -4.47 -16.69 3.61
CA ASP A 246 -5.39 -15.64 3.15
C ASP A 246 -4.83 -14.23 3.49
N HIS A 247 -5.57 -13.16 3.21
CA HIS A 247 -5.10 -11.77 3.35
C HIS A 247 -4.55 -11.47 4.74
N LEU A 248 -3.30 -10.99 4.79
CA LEU A 248 -2.54 -10.69 6.01
C LEU A 248 -2.35 -11.88 6.97
N GLN A 249 -2.63 -13.11 6.53
CA GLN A 249 -2.49 -14.32 7.33
C GLN A 249 -1.07 -14.90 7.23
N PHE A 250 -0.31 -14.75 8.31
CA PHE A 250 1.01 -15.35 8.50
C PHE A 250 1.22 -15.74 9.97
N THR A 251 2.14 -16.68 10.24
CA THR A 251 2.48 -17.09 11.61
C THR A 251 3.61 -16.23 12.19
N ARG A 252 3.82 -16.25 13.51
CA ARG A 252 4.95 -15.55 14.15
C ARG A 252 6.29 -16.09 13.64
N GLU A 253 6.38 -17.40 13.42
CA GLU A 253 7.58 -18.07 12.90
C GLU A 253 7.90 -17.58 11.48
N TRP A 254 6.88 -17.45 10.63
CA TRP A 254 7.04 -16.87 9.29
C TRP A 254 7.47 -15.40 9.36
N PHE A 255 6.89 -14.59 10.25
CA PHE A 255 7.27 -13.19 10.46
C PHE A 255 8.73 -13.04 10.92
N THR A 256 9.13 -13.80 11.96
CA THR A 256 10.48 -13.80 12.53
C THR A 256 11.52 -14.32 11.54
N ALA A 257 11.17 -15.27 10.67
CA ALA A 257 12.07 -15.77 9.63
C ALA A 257 12.20 -14.82 8.42
N ASN A 258 11.11 -14.20 7.96
CA ASN A 258 11.06 -13.53 6.65
C ASN A 258 11.00 -12.00 6.71
N LEU A 259 10.43 -11.38 7.75
CA LEU A 259 10.28 -9.92 7.86
C LEU A 259 11.22 -9.28 8.87
N LEU A 260 11.45 -9.93 10.02
CA LEU A 260 12.37 -9.43 11.05
C LEU A 260 13.81 -9.14 10.54
N PRO A 261 14.39 -9.88 9.57
CA PRO A 261 15.69 -9.53 8.98
C PRO A 261 15.74 -8.17 8.27
N TYR A 262 14.59 -7.60 7.89
CA TYR A 262 14.46 -6.30 7.22
C TYR A 262 14.08 -5.15 8.16
N LEU A 263 13.92 -5.43 9.46
CA LEU A 263 13.52 -4.48 10.51
C LEU A 263 14.63 -4.10 11.50
N ARG A 264 15.83 -4.69 11.36
CA ARG A 264 16.99 -4.51 12.26
C ARG A 264 17.94 -3.42 11.73
#